data_AF-A0A538HXC3-F1
#
_entry.id   AF-A0A538HXC3-F1
#
_cell.length_a   1.000
_cell.length_b   1.000
_cell.length_c   1.000
_cell.angle_alpha   90.00
_cell.angle_beta   90.00
_cell.angle_gamma   90.00
#
_symmetry.space_group_name_H-M   'P 1'
#
loop_
_entity.id
_entity.type
_entity.pdbx_description
1 polymer ?
#
loop_
_entity_poly.entity_id
_entity_poly.type
_entity_poly.pdbx_seq_one_letter_code
_entity_poly.pdbx_strand_id
1 'polypeptide(L)'
;MPREADLRQARDDWLRRLQTSRRSKSTLIAYRIAIDDLLDWSSDHGRNVFDEATIVDHLADYQRRARPAPATYYRRFGLLRRFLRWLSRRSGLPDPFLELEPPPKPQQEADWLTEEEFARLLAAADHPRRRRNGLAARDRLVLLALVQTSLRRSELIALDWCDIDLESERSSLLVRQGKGAKPRRQPLAPQLAEELRELRDERRPAPTDPVFCGLEGKRLQPTILAGIISRAAGQAGLEKRVTAHTLRHTAATWLRQQTGDARLVAAYLGHADLSTVSRHAHVAEDELHDAAAMLAARTVCRRAA
;
A
#
# COMPACT_ATOMS: atom_id res chain seq x y z
N MET A 1 37.01 14.66 -10.87
CA MET A 1 35.57 14.33 -10.93
C MET A 1 35.42 12.90 -11.39
N PRO A 2 34.52 12.09 -10.79
CA PRO A 2 34.21 10.76 -11.29
C PRO A 2 33.70 10.85 -12.73
N ARG A 3 34.07 9.91 -13.60
CA ARG A 3 33.55 9.89 -14.98
C ARG A 3 32.08 9.49 -14.96
N GLU A 4 31.31 9.89 -15.97
CA GLU A 4 29.89 9.54 -16.06
C GLU A 4 29.65 8.02 -15.98
N ALA A 5 30.54 7.23 -16.61
CA ALA A 5 30.54 5.78 -16.54
C ALA A 5 30.65 5.26 -15.08
N ASP A 6 31.45 5.92 -14.24
CA ASP A 6 31.65 5.56 -12.83
C ASP A 6 30.37 5.83 -12.01
N LEU A 7 29.64 6.92 -12.31
CA LEU A 7 28.38 7.26 -11.64
C LEU A 7 27.24 6.29 -12.00
N ARG A 8 27.12 5.90 -13.28
CA ARG A 8 26.12 4.92 -13.71
C ARG A 8 26.40 3.52 -13.16
N GLN A 9 27.68 3.14 -13.05
CA GLN A 9 28.07 1.92 -12.35
C GLN A 9 27.70 1.99 -10.86
N ALA A 10 27.94 3.13 -10.19
CA ALA A 10 27.58 3.32 -8.79
C ALA A 10 26.06 3.27 -8.56
N ARG A 11 25.25 3.78 -9.49
CA ARG A 11 23.80 3.59 -9.49
C ARG A 11 23.42 2.11 -9.52
N ASP A 12 24.03 1.32 -10.40
CA ASP A 12 23.71 -0.11 -10.50
C ASP A 12 24.15 -0.90 -9.26
N ASP A 13 25.29 -0.54 -8.66
CA ASP A 13 25.72 -1.05 -7.35
C ASP A 13 24.71 -0.74 -6.24
N TRP A 14 24.21 0.51 -6.21
CA TRP A 14 23.19 0.93 -5.26
C TRP A 14 21.89 0.14 -5.41
N LEU A 15 21.42 -0.04 -6.64
CA LEU A 15 20.20 -0.80 -6.91
C LEU A 15 20.36 -2.28 -6.54
N ARG A 16 21.52 -2.89 -6.83
CA ARG A 16 21.86 -4.25 -6.36
C ARG A 16 21.81 -4.35 -4.83
N ARG A 17 22.43 -3.40 -4.13
CA ARG A 17 22.39 -3.33 -2.66
C ARG A 17 20.96 -3.27 -2.11
N LEU A 18 20.09 -2.45 -2.72
CA LEU A 18 18.68 -2.35 -2.31
C LEU A 18 17.90 -3.63 -2.59
N GLN A 19 18.24 -4.34 -3.66
CA GLN A 19 17.64 -5.64 -3.99
C GLN A 19 18.04 -6.71 -2.96
N THR A 20 19.31 -6.79 -2.57
CA THR A 20 19.78 -7.68 -1.49
C THR A 20 19.09 -7.37 -0.16
N SER A 21 18.77 -6.08 0.07
CA SER A 21 18.01 -5.61 1.24
C SER A 21 16.48 -5.85 1.12
N ARG A 22 16.04 -6.68 0.16
CA ARG A 22 14.63 -7.05 -0.09
C ARG A 22 13.69 -5.85 -0.29
N ARG A 23 14.16 -4.75 -0.89
CA ARG A 23 13.28 -3.64 -1.30
C ARG A 23 12.39 -4.07 -2.47
N SER A 24 11.17 -3.50 -2.55
CA SER A 24 10.22 -3.85 -3.61
C SER A 24 10.74 -3.46 -4.99
N LYS A 25 10.33 -4.20 -6.04
CA LYS A 25 10.63 -3.85 -7.45
C LYS A 25 10.22 -2.41 -7.78
N SER A 26 9.06 -1.96 -7.28
CA SER A 26 8.59 -0.58 -7.46
C SER A 26 9.49 0.46 -6.81
N THR A 27 10.17 0.13 -5.70
CA THR A 27 11.15 1.01 -5.06
C THR A 27 12.40 1.11 -5.92
N LEU A 28 12.89 -0.01 -6.47
CA LEU A 28 14.06 -0.03 -7.36
C LEU A 28 13.82 0.79 -8.62
N ILE A 29 12.64 0.64 -9.25
CA ILE A 29 12.23 1.45 -10.42
C ILE A 29 12.23 2.94 -10.06
N ALA A 30 11.64 3.31 -8.92
CA ALA A 30 11.61 4.72 -8.50
C ALA A 30 13.00 5.31 -8.25
N TYR A 31 13.94 4.54 -7.67
CA TYR A 31 15.33 4.97 -7.54
C TYR A 31 16.00 5.13 -8.91
N ARG A 32 15.85 4.15 -9.81
CA ARG A 32 16.46 4.18 -11.14
C ARG A 32 16.02 5.43 -11.91
N ILE A 33 14.70 5.66 -11.99
CA ILE A 33 14.14 6.84 -12.67
C ILE A 33 14.70 8.14 -12.07
N ALA A 34 14.73 8.26 -10.74
CA ALA A 34 15.20 9.49 -10.10
C ALA A 34 16.70 9.73 -10.30
N ILE A 35 17.51 8.67 -10.20
CA ILE A 35 18.97 8.76 -10.33
C ILE A 35 19.35 9.02 -11.79
N ASP A 36 18.78 8.28 -12.74
CA ASP A 36 19.08 8.44 -14.17
C ASP A 36 18.79 9.86 -14.63
N ASP A 37 17.62 10.38 -14.27
CA ASP A 37 17.21 11.75 -14.61
C ASP A 37 18.10 12.83 -13.96
N LEU A 38 18.73 12.58 -12.80
CA LEU A 38 19.77 13.45 -12.23
C LEU A 38 21.09 13.35 -13.02
N LEU A 39 21.52 12.12 -13.34
CA LEU A 39 22.78 11.89 -14.03
C LEU A 39 22.76 12.46 -15.46
N ASP A 40 21.66 12.25 -16.17
CA ASP A 40 21.44 12.78 -17.52
C ASP A 40 21.46 14.31 -17.48
N TRP A 41 20.66 14.92 -16.59
CA TRP A 41 20.62 16.38 -16.42
C TRP A 41 21.99 16.97 -16.06
N SER A 42 22.74 16.31 -15.17
CA SER A 42 24.07 16.77 -14.76
C SER A 42 25.09 16.70 -15.90
N SER A 43 25.01 15.65 -16.75
CA SER A 43 25.88 15.49 -17.91
C SER A 43 25.60 16.57 -18.97
N ASP A 44 24.31 16.78 -19.29
CA ASP A 44 23.86 17.78 -20.28
C ASP A 44 24.30 19.21 -19.91
N HIS A 45 24.41 19.51 -18.61
CA HIS A 45 24.81 20.82 -18.10
C HIS A 45 26.29 20.90 -17.69
N GLY A 46 27.07 19.80 -17.83
CA GLY A 46 28.47 19.75 -17.42
C GLY A 46 28.70 19.99 -15.92
N ARG A 47 27.74 19.63 -15.07
CA ARG A 47 27.75 19.92 -13.63
C ARG A 47 28.15 18.71 -12.79
N ASN A 48 28.63 18.96 -11.59
CA ASN A 48 29.04 17.93 -10.64
C ASN A 48 27.92 17.62 -9.63
N VAL A 49 27.48 16.36 -9.58
CA VAL A 49 26.42 15.89 -8.66
C VAL A 49 26.77 15.96 -7.18
N PHE A 50 28.04 16.17 -6.83
CA PHE A 50 28.49 16.36 -5.44
C PHE A 50 28.44 17.83 -4.97
N ASP A 51 28.06 18.75 -5.85
CA ASP A 51 27.86 20.15 -5.49
C ASP A 51 26.39 20.37 -5.14
N GLU A 52 26.12 21.05 -4.02
CA GLU A 52 24.76 21.36 -3.58
C GLU A 52 23.97 22.16 -4.63
N ALA A 53 24.62 23.13 -5.28
CA ALA A 53 24.01 23.95 -6.32
C ALA A 53 23.49 23.11 -7.52
N THR A 54 24.18 22.02 -7.87
CA THR A 54 23.73 21.09 -8.92
C THR A 54 22.43 20.41 -8.52
N ILE A 55 22.30 20.01 -7.25
CA ILE A 55 21.09 19.34 -6.75
C ILE A 55 19.92 20.30 -6.67
N VAL A 56 20.15 21.53 -6.20
CA VAL A 56 19.14 22.59 -6.15
C VAL A 56 18.61 22.89 -7.55
N ASP A 57 19.49 23.13 -8.51
CA ASP A 57 19.10 23.47 -9.87
C ASP A 57 18.40 22.31 -10.60
N HIS A 58 18.87 21.07 -10.41
CA HIS A 58 18.20 19.88 -10.94
C HIS A 58 16.78 19.72 -10.38
N LEU A 59 16.61 19.88 -9.08
CA LEU A 59 15.30 19.74 -8.44
C LEU A 59 14.35 20.86 -8.85
N ALA A 60 14.84 22.09 -8.99
CA ALA A 60 14.07 23.21 -9.52
C ALA A 60 13.64 22.96 -10.98
N ASP A 61 14.55 22.43 -11.82
CA ASP A 61 14.23 22.03 -13.19
C ASP A 61 13.15 20.94 -13.24
N TYR A 62 13.35 19.86 -12.49
CA TYR A 62 12.37 18.79 -12.37
C TYR A 62 10.99 19.31 -11.95
N GLN A 63 10.95 20.23 -10.99
CA GLN A 63 9.70 20.85 -10.54
C GLN A 63 9.00 21.64 -11.66
N ARG A 64 9.76 22.40 -12.47
CA ARG A 64 9.22 23.17 -13.60
C ARG A 64 8.68 22.26 -14.72
N ARG A 65 9.47 21.28 -15.15
CA ARG A 65 9.12 20.45 -16.32
C ARG A 65 8.10 19.36 -16.02
N ALA A 66 8.18 18.72 -14.85
CA ALA A 66 7.32 17.59 -14.52
C ALA A 66 6.09 17.98 -13.69
N ARG A 67 6.08 19.18 -13.09
CA ARG A 67 5.02 19.69 -12.19
C ARG A 67 4.52 18.61 -11.21
N PRO A 68 5.42 17.97 -10.45
CA PRO A 68 5.07 16.86 -9.59
C PRO A 68 4.18 17.31 -8.43
N ALA A 69 3.29 16.43 -7.96
CA ALA A 69 2.61 16.64 -6.69
C ALA A 69 3.63 16.75 -5.53
N PRO A 70 3.33 17.50 -4.45
CA PRO A 70 4.26 17.70 -3.32
C PRO A 70 4.83 16.40 -2.73
N ALA A 71 4.00 15.36 -2.59
CA ALA A 71 4.43 14.05 -2.10
C ALA A 71 5.41 13.34 -3.05
N THR A 72 5.22 13.49 -4.36
CA THR A 72 6.13 12.95 -5.38
C THR A 72 7.48 13.67 -5.33
N TYR A 73 7.46 15.00 -5.20
CA TYR A 73 8.67 15.81 -5.06
C TYR A 73 9.45 15.47 -3.79
N TYR A 74 8.77 15.46 -2.63
CA TYR A 74 9.36 15.07 -1.34
C TYR A 74 9.97 13.66 -1.39
N ARG A 75 9.28 12.70 -2.02
CA ARG A 75 9.80 11.35 -2.20
C ARG A 75 11.06 11.35 -3.07
N ARG A 76 11.08 12.08 -4.19
CA ARG A 76 12.24 12.17 -5.08
C ARG A 76 13.46 12.72 -4.35
N PHE A 77 13.30 13.82 -3.62
CA PHE A 77 14.34 14.38 -2.74
C PHE A 77 14.92 13.31 -1.82
N GLY A 78 14.05 12.54 -1.15
CA GLY A 78 14.45 11.47 -0.24
C GLY A 78 15.22 10.32 -0.91
N LEU A 79 14.90 9.97 -2.16
CA LEU A 79 15.61 8.94 -2.94
C LEU A 79 17.01 9.43 -3.32
N LEU A 80 17.11 10.64 -3.88
CA LEU A 80 18.39 11.25 -4.29
C LEU A 80 19.32 11.43 -3.08
N ARG A 81 18.81 11.99 -1.98
CA ARG A 81 19.56 12.15 -0.73
C ARG A 81 20.16 10.84 -0.23
N ARG A 82 19.39 9.74 -0.24
CA ARG A 82 19.89 8.44 0.22
C ARG A 82 20.98 7.88 -0.68
N PHE A 83 20.82 8.04 -1.99
CA PHE A 83 21.80 7.58 -2.97
C PHE A 83 23.10 8.40 -2.89
N LEU A 84 23.03 9.73 -2.96
CA LEU A 84 24.21 10.58 -2.96
C LEU A 84 24.95 10.52 -1.62
N ARG A 85 24.25 10.49 -0.48
CA ARG A 85 24.90 10.27 0.81
C ARG A 85 25.64 8.93 0.89
N TRP A 86 25.11 7.87 0.29
CA TRP A 86 25.81 6.58 0.20
C TRP A 86 27.04 6.69 -0.70
N LEU A 87 26.91 7.36 -1.85
CA LEU A 87 27.98 7.52 -2.84
C LEU A 87 29.13 8.39 -2.32
N SER A 88 28.81 9.52 -1.68
CA SER A 88 29.75 10.44 -1.04
C SER A 88 30.60 9.71 0.00
N ARG A 89 29.97 8.93 0.89
CA ARG A 89 30.68 8.11 1.89
C ARG A 89 31.59 7.05 1.26
N ARG A 90 31.15 6.40 0.18
CA ARG A 90 31.95 5.37 -0.52
C ARG A 90 33.14 5.97 -1.27
N SER A 91 33.00 7.19 -1.78
CA SER A 91 33.97 7.83 -2.67
C SER A 91 34.88 8.83 -1.94
N GLY A 92 34.65 9.09 -0.64
CA GLY A 92 35.34 10.13 0.11
C GLY A 92 35.02 11.55 -0.36
N LEU A 93 33.89 11.74 -1.03
CA LEU A 93 33.45 13.03 -1.59
C LEU A 93 32.45 13.70 -0.63
N PRO A 94 32.28 15.04 -0.70
CA PRO A 94 31.28 15.76 0.09
C PRO A 94 29.85 15.23 -0.15
N ASP A 95 29.00 15.29 0.88
CA ASP A 95 27.56 15.01 0.76
C ASP A 95 26.83 16.29 0.31
N PRO A 96 26.29 16.37 -0.92
CA PRO A 96 25.57 17.56 -1.40
C PRO A 96 24.24 17.81 -0.69
N PHE A 97 23.81 16.88 0.19
CA PHE A 97 22.63 17.01 1.04
C PHE A 97 22.99 17.24 2.52
N LEU A 98 24.21 17.67 2.83
CA LEU A 98 24.62 17.91 4.21
C LEU A 98 23.89 19.12 4.80
N GLU A 99 23.89 20.25 4.08
CA GLU A 99 23.27 21.51 4.50
C GLU A 99 21.92 21.76 3.78
N LEU A 100 21.65 21.04 2.70
CA LEU A 100 20.42 21.19 1.94
C LEU A 100 19.17 20.80 2.74
N GLU A 101 18.30 21.79 2.99
CA GLU A 101 17.04 21.60 3.70
C GLU A 101 16.06 20.72 2.89
N PRO A 102 15.36 19.78 3.54
CA PRO A 102 14.32 19.02 2.88
C PRO A 102 13.11 19.91 2.56
N PRO A 103 12.42 19.67 1.42
CA PRO A 103 11.18 20.37 1.16
C PRO A 103 10.14 20.07 2.26
N PRO A 104 9.16 20.97 2.46
CA PRO A 104 8.10 20.75 3.44
C PRO A 104 7.48 19.38 3.25
N LYS A 105 7.44 18.60 4.33
CA LYS A 105 6.76 17.30 4.30
C LYS A 105 5.28 17.59 4.04
N PRO A 106 4.70 17.09 2.94
CA PRO A 106 3.30 17.35 2.66
C PRO A 106 2.47 16.80 3.81
N GLN A 107 1.58 17.63 4.32
CA GLN A 107 0.58 17.22 5.29
C GLN A 107 -0.33 16.22 4.58
N GLN A 108 -0.39 15.00 5.09
CA GLN A 108 -1.41 14.06 4.63
C GLN A 108 -2.74 14.61 5.15
N GLU A 109 -3.62 14.98 4.23
CA GLU A 109 -5.04 15.15 4.55
C GLU A 109 -5.57 13.86 5.21
N ALA A 110 -6.75 13.91 5.83
CA ALA A 110 -7.34 12.74 6.48
C ALA A 110 -7.49 11.58 5.46
N ASP A 111 -6.47 10.73 5.39
CA ASP A 111 -6.32 9.62 4.46
C ASP A 111 -7.18 8.41 4.90
N TRP A 112 -8.28 8.64 5.60
CA TRP A 112 -9.18 7.62 6.13
C TRP A 112 -10.65 8.04 5.99
N LEU A 113 -11.55 7.06 6.05
CA LEU A 113 -12.99 7.24 5.88
C LEU A 113 -13.73 7.16 7.21
N THR A 114 -14.72 8.02 7.44
CA THR A 114 -15.69 7.81 8.51
C THR A 114 -16.58 6.59 8.22
N GLU A 115 -17.30 6.12 9.22
CA GLU A 115 -18.23 4.99 9.07
C GLU A 115 -19.31 5.32 8.04
N GLU A 116 -19.83 6.56 8.03
CA GLU A 116 -20.80 7.04 7.05
C GLU A 116 -20.22 7.13 5.64
N GLU A 117 -18.97 7.58 5.48
CA GLU A 117 -18.30 7.62 4.18
C GLU A 117 -18.06 6.22 3.63
N PHE A 118 -17.67 5.27 4.48
CA PHE A 118 -17.50 3.88 4.07
C PHE A 118 -18.84 3.20 3.76
N ALA A 119 -19.89 3.50 4.52
CA ALA A 119 -21.26 3.07 4.23
C ALA A 119 -21.73 3.55 2.85
N ARG A 120 -21.52 4.83 2.52
CA ARG A 120 -21.82 5.37 1.18
C ARG A 120 -20.96 4.70 0.10
N LEU A 121 -19.69 4.41 0.38
CA LEU A 121 -18.80 3.70 -0.53
C LEU A 121 -19.31 2.28 -0.86
N LEU A 122 -19.74 1.53 0.16
CA LEU A 122 -20.33 0.20 -0.01
C LEU A 122 -21.65 0.25 -0.78
N ALA A 123 -22.55 1.17 -0.42
CA ALA A 123 -23.83 1.34 -1.12
C ALA A 123 -23.64 1.71 -2.61
N ALA A 124 -22.61 2.51 -2.92
CA ALA A 124 -22.25 2.82 -4.30
C ALA A 124 -21.75 1.58 -5.07
N ALA A 125 -21.06 0.66 -4.40
CA ALA A 125 -20.59 -0.59 -5.00
C ALA A 125 -21.72 -1.62 -5.22
N ASP A 126 -22.79 -1.57 -4.42
CA ASP A 126 -24.02 -2.37 -4.63
C ASP A 126 -24.82 -1.95 -5.87
N HIS A 127 -24.62 -0.72 -6.33
CA HIS A 127 -25.34 -0.16 -7.46
C HIS A 127 -24.38 0.37 -8.54
N PRO A 128 -23.52 -0.48 -9.11
CA PRO A 128 -22.55 -0.03 -10.10
C PRO A 128 -23.27 0.48 -11.35
N ARG A 129 -22.81 1.60 -11.91
CA ARG A 129 -23.36 2.18 -13.15
C ARG A 129 -23.47 1.16 -14.30
N ARG A 130 -22.52 0.21 -14.38
CA ARG A 130 -22.59 -0.91 -15.33
C ARG A 130 -23.31 -2.06 -14.66
N ARG A 131 -24.51 -2.40 -15.13
CA ARG A 131 -25.25 -3.57 -14.64
C ARG A 131 -24.79 -4.82 -15.38
N ARG A 132 -23.87 -5.58 -14.77
CA ARG A 132 -23.46 -6.92 -15.21
C ARG A 132 -23.68 -7.89 -14.05
N ASN A 133 -24.09 -9.12 -14.35
CA ASN A 133 -24.31 -10.14 -13.33
C ASN A 133 -23.02 -10.37 -12.50
N GLY A 134 -23.16 -10.52 -11.18
CA GLY A 134 -22.06 -10.71 -10.23
C GLY A 134 -21.14 -9.51 -10.00
N LEU A 135 -21.30 -8.40 -10.73
CA LEU A 135 -20.40 -7.23 -10.61
C LEU A 135 -20.54 -6.52 -9.26
N ALA A 136 -21.78 -6.27 -8.83
CA ALA A 136 -22.08 -5.57 -7.59
C ALA A 136 -21.59 -6.36 -6.36
N ALA A 137 -21.97 -7.64 -6.27
CA ALA A 137 -21.53 -8.55 -5.21
C ALA A 137 -20.01 -8.62 -5.11
N ARG A 138 -19.30 -8.77 -6.25
CA ARG A 138 -17.83 -8.74 -6.29
C ARG A 138 -17.27 -7.42 -5.78
N ASP A 139 -17.75 -6.29 -6.31
CA ASP A 139 -17.20 -4.98 -5.99
C ASP A 139 -17.39 -4.65 -4.50
N ARG A 140 -18.58 -4.93 -3.96
CA ARG A 140 -18.86 -4.79 -2.53
C ARG A 140 -17.95 -5.68 -1.68
N LEU A 141 -17.85 -6.98 -2.00
CA LEU A 141 -17.03 -7.92 -1.24
C LEU A 141 -15.54 -7.53 -1.25
N VAL A 142 -15.01 -7.03 -2.37
CA VAL A 142 -13.62 -6.52 -2.46
C VAL A 142 -13.40 -5.37 -1.49
N LEU A 143 -14.33 -4.41 -1.42
CA LEU A 143 -14.23 -3.26 -0.51
C LEU A 143 -14.34 -3.67 0.95
N LEU A 144 -15.29 -4.55 1.26
CA LEU A 144 -15.50 -5.09 2.60
C LEU A 144 -14.26 -5.84 3.08
N ALA A 145 -13.74 -6.74 2.25
CA ALA A 145 -12.54 -7.51 2.56
C ALA A 145 -11.32 -6.60 2.78
N LEU A 146 -11.11 -5.57 1.96
CA LEU A 146 -9.99 -4.63 2.13
C LEU A 146 -9.99 -3.93 3.49
N VAL A 147 -11.17 -3.51 3.98
CA VAL A 147 -11.29 -2.84 5.28
C VAL A 147 -11.21 -3.85 6.41
N GLN A 148 -12.05 -4.89 6.41
CA GLN A 148 -12.13 -5.83 7.52
C GLN A 148 -10.84 -6.62 7.72
N THR A 149 -10.21 -7.10 6.65
CA THR A 149 -8.95 -7.87 6.76
C THR A 149 -7.71 -6.98 6.84
N SER A 150 -7.86 -5.69 6.55
CA SER A 150 -6.76 -4.72 6.39
C SER A 150 -5.69 -5.10 5.36
N LEU A 151 -5.90 -6.11 4.51
CA LEU A 151 -4.88 -6.62 3.58
C LEU A 151 -4.36 -5.55 2.61
N ARG A 152 -3.10 -5.69 2.21
CA ARG A 152 -2.57 -4.90 1.08
C ARG A 152 -3.28 -5.34 -0.20
N ARG A 153 -3.46 -4.42 -1.15
CA ARG A 153 -4.02 -4.71 -2.49
C ARG A 153 -3.41 -5.96 -3.14
N SER A 154 -2.08 -6.09 -3.09
CA SER A 154 -1.37 -7.24 -3.68
C SER A 154 -1.60 -8.55 -2.91
N GLU A 155 -1.82 -8.47 -1.59
CA GLU A 155 -2.11 -9.64 -0.77
C GLU A 155 -3.52 -10.14 -1.06
N LEU A 156 -4.52 -9.25 -1.08
CA LEU A 156 -5.91 -9.59 -1.41
C LEU A 156 -6.02 -10.26 -2.79
N ILE A 157 -5.39 -9.68 -3.80
CA ILE A 157 -5.42 -10.21 -5.18
C ILE A 157 -4.75 -11.58 -5.27
N ALA A 158 -3.77 -11.85 -4.43
CA ALA A 158 -3.00 -13.09 -4.44
C ALA A 158 -3.67 -14.24 -3.67
N LEU A 159 -4.85 -14.03 -3.06
CA LEU A 159 -5.55 -15.10 -2.33
C LEU A 159 -6.15 -16.14 -3.28
N ASP A 160 -5.96 -17.40 -2.92
CA ASP A 160 -6.63 -18.56 -3.51
C ASP A 160 -7.53 -19.22 -2.47
N TRP A 161 -8.49 -20.03 -2.91
CA TRP A 161 -9.45 -20.66 -2.00
C TRP A 161 -8.80 -21.59 -0.98
N CYS A 162 -7.66 -22.22 -1.31
CA CYS A 162 -6.85 -23.00 -0.37
C CYS A 162 -6.22 -22.17 0.76
N ASP A 163 -6.16 -20.84 0.61
CA ASP A 163 -5.64 -19.96 1.66
C ASP A 163 -6.70 -19.63 2.71
N ILE A 164 -7.99 -19.96 2.49
CA ILE A 164 -9.09 -19.57 3.36
C ILE A 164 -9.61 -20.77 4.15
N ASP A 165 -9.63 -20.61 5.47
CA ASP A 165 -10.24 -21.55 6.42
C ASP A 165 -11.57 -20.95 6.91
N LEU A 166 -12.69 -21.49 6.41
CA LEU A 166 -14.05 -21.05 6.76
C LEU A 166 -14.77 -22.04 7.70
N GLU A 167 -14.21 -23.24 7.89
CA GLU A 167 -14.85 -24.35 8.63
C GLU A 167 -14.45 -24.38 10.10
N SER A 168 -13.29 -23.81 10.43
CA SER A 168 -12.87 -23.66 11.81
C SER A 168 -13.77 -22.68 12.57
N GLU A 169 -13.91 -22.89 13.89
CA GLU A 169 -14.57 -21.96 14.82
C GLU A 169 -14.00 -20.53 14.71
N ARG A 170 -12.72 -20.44 14.32
CA ARG A 170 -11.95 -19.21 14.14
C ARG A 170 -11.54 -19.06 12.68
N SER A 171 -12.51 -18.67 11.85
CA SER A 171 -12.29 -18.49 10.42
C SER A 171 -11.14 -17.50 10.17
N SER A 172 -10.22 -17.89 9.29
CA SER A 172 -9.01 -17.11 9.01
C SER A 172 -8.54 -17.32 7.58
N LEU A 173 -7.63 -16.46 7.12
CA LEU A 173 -6.93 -16.65 5.85
C LEU A 173 -5.41 -16.64 6.04
N LEU A 174 -4.69 -17.29 5.13
CA LEU A 174 -3.24 -17.33 5.10
C LEU A 174 -2.69 -16.32 4.09
N VAL A 175 -2.01 -15.29 4.57
CA VAL A 175 -1.26 -14.38 3.70
C VAL A 175 0.11 -15.00 3.42
N ARG A 176 0.27 -15.61 2.24
CA ARG A 176 1.51 -16.31 1.84
C ARG A 176 2.73 -15.39 1.74
N GLN A 177 2.57 -14.17 1.21
CA GLN A 177 3.68 -13.21 1.04
C GLN A 177 3.41 -11.88 1.75
N GLY A 178 3.71 -11.81 3.04
CA GLY A 178 3.72 -10.56 3.80
C GLY A 178 4.95 -9.67 3.53
N LYS A 179 4.93 -8.43 4.06
CA LYS A 179 6.13 -7.57 4.10
C LYS A 179 7.26 -8.34 4.81
N GLY A 180 8.44 -8.46 4.21
CA GLY A 180 9.54 -9.26 4.76
C GLY A 180 9.51 -10.76 4.40
N ALA A 181 8.54 -11.21 3.61
CA ALA A 181 8.38 -12.60 3.13
C ALA A 181 8.05 -13.64 4.21
N LYS A 182 7.44 -13.22 5.33
CA LYS A 182 6.90 -14.16 6.34
C LYS A 182 5.40 -14.36 6.14
N PRO A 183 4.90 -15.60 6.13
CA PRO A 183 3.47 -15.86 6.12
C PRO A 183 2.83 -15.42 7.44
N ARG A 184 1.55 -15.06 7.41
CA ARG A 184 0.75 -14.77 8.61
C ARG A 184 -0.70 -15.21 8.41
N ARG A 185 -1.35 -15.62 9.49
CA ARG A 185 -2.81 -15.77 9.52
C ARG A 185 -3.46 -14.43 9.78
N GLN A 186 -4.54 -14.14 9.06
CA GLN A 186 -5.38 -12.97 9.24
C GLN A 186 -6.78 -13.46 9.61
N PRO A 187 -7.32 -13.06 10.77
CA PRO A 187 -8.67 -13.43 11.15
C PRO A 187 -9.71 -12.89 10.17
N LEU A 188 -10.79 -13.64 10.00
CA LEU A 188 -11.98 -13.24 9.28
C LEU A 188 -13.10 -12.99 10.28
N ALA A 189 -13.74 -11.82 10.17
CA ALA A 189 -14.93 -11.59 10.96
C ALA A 189 -16.07 -12.50 10.47
N PRO A 190 -17.02 -12.88 11.35
CA PRO A 190 -18.09 -13.82 11.00
C PRO A 190 -18.89 -13.40 9.76
N GLN A 191 -19.18 -12.11 9.62
CA GLN A 191 -19.90 -11.58 8.45
C GLN A 191 -19.14 -11.82 7.14
N LEU A 192 -17.85 -11.49 7.09
CA LEU A 192 -17.04 -11.69 5.87
C LEU A 192 -16.82 -13.16 5.59
N ALA A 193 -16.66 -13.99 6.63
CA ALA A 193 -16.58 -15.43 6.46
C ALA A 193 -17.86 -15.98 5.80
N GLU A 194 -19.04 -15.52 6.22
CA GLU A 194 -20.32 -15.93 5.61
C GLU A 194 -20.43 -15.51 4.15
N GLU A 195 -20.12 -14.25 3.82
CA GLU A 195 -20.14 -13.79 2.42
C GLU A 195 -19.14 -14.56 1.54
N LEU A 196 -18.02 -15.02 2.11
CA LEU A 196 -17.06 -15.88 1.42
C LEU A 196 -17.59 -17.32 1.27
N ARG A 197 -18.34 -17.86 2.24
CA ARG A 197 -19.00 -19.18 2.12
C ARG A 197 -20.03 -19.17 1.00
N GLU A 198 -20.92 -18.18 0.99
CA GLU A 198 -21.93 -18.00 -0.07
C GLU A 198 -21.27 -17.95 -1.45
N LEU A 199 -20.19 -17.17 -1.59
CA LEU A 199 -19.43 -17.07 -2.84
C LEU A 199 -18.79 -18.41 -3.25
N ARG A 200 -18.26 -19.17 -2.28
CA ARG A 200 -17.65 -20.48 -2.53
C ARG A 200 -18.70 -21.49 -3.01
N ASP A 201 -19.87 -21.48 -2.39
CA ASP A 201 -20.96 -22.41 -2.70
C ASP A 201 -21.61 -22.10 -4.05
N GLU A 202 -21.73 -20.81 -4.40
CA GLU A 202 -22.20 -20.36 -5.71
C GLU A 202 -21.23 -20.77 -6.83
N ARG A 203 -19.92 -20.59 -6.61
CA ARG A 203 -18.91 -20.78 -7.67
C ARG A 203 -18.33 -22.17 -7.76
N ARG A 204 -18.36 -22.94 -6.67
CA ARG A 204 -17.72 -24.25 -6.52
C ARG A 204 -16.27 -24.27 -7.07
N PRO A 205 -15.41 -23.36 -6.58
CA PRO A 205 -14.07 -23.19 -7.11
C PRO A 205 -13.15 -24.36 -6.75
N ALA A 206 -12.12 -24.60 -7.56
CA ALA A 206 -11.01 -25.47 -7.17
C ALA A 206 -10.16 -24.77 -6.09
N PRO A 207 -9.42 -25.52 -5.24
CA PRO A 207 -8.60 -24.93 -4.18
C PRO A 207 -7.57 -23.90 -4.68
N THR A 208 -7.03 -24.07 -5.89
CA THR A 208 -6.04 -23.16 -6.49
C THR A 208 -6.66 -21.96 -7.22
N ASP A 209 -7.98 -21.89 -7.30
CA ASP A 209 -8.65 -20.78 -7.97
C ASP A 209 -8.54 -19.50 -7.15
N PRO A 210 -8.41 -18.33 -7.80
CA PRO A 210 -8.39 -17.06 -7.10
C PRO A 210 -9.73 -16.79 -6.40
N VAL A 211 -9.66 -16.25 -5.18
CA VAL A 211 -10.85 -15.85 -4.42
C VAL A 211 -11.53 -14.66 -5.10
N PHE A 212 -10.72 -13.65 -5.44
CA PHE A 212 -11.19 -12.43 -6.10
C PHE A 212 -10.89 -12.51 -7.59
N CYS A 213 -11.95 -12.70 -8.39
CA CYS A 213 -11.87 -12.79 -9.85
C CYS A 213 -12.41 -11.55 -10.56
N GLY A 214 -11.94 -11.30 -11.77
CA GLY A 214 -12.68 -10.53 -12.78
C GLY A 214 -13.96 -11.26 -13.22
N LEU A 215 -14.71 -10.66 -14.14
CA LEU A 215 -15.97 -11.24 -14.64
C LEU A 215 -15.76 -12.53 -15.44
N GLU A 216 -14.57 -12.75 -15.98
CA GLU A 216 -14.20 -13.94 -16.75
C GLU A 216 -13.62 -15.07 -15.87
N GLY A 217 -13.78 -14.99 -14.54
CA GLY A 217 -13.25 -16.00 -13.61
C GLY A 217 -11.72 -15.92 -13.36
N LYS A 218 -10.97 -15.20 -14.19
CA LYS A 218 -9.52 -14.96 -13.99
C LYS A 218 -9.26 -14.07 -12.77
N ARG A 219 -8.07 -14.20 -12.17
CA ARG A 219 -7.62 -13.39 -11.03
C ARG A 219 -7.84 -11.89 -11.27
N LEU A 220 -8.37 -11.20 -10.26
CA LEU A 220 -8.64 -9.76 -10.32
C LEU A 220 -7.34 -8.97 -10.54
N GLN A 221 -7.29 -8.15 -11.58
CA GLN A 221 -6.11 -7.35 -11.86
C GLN A 221 -5.99 -6.14 -10.89
N PRO A 222 -4.77 -5.71 -10.52
CA PRO A 222 -4.56 -4.55 -9.64
C PRO A 222 -5.18 -3.23 -10.13
N THR A 223 -5.22 -3.05 -11.45
CA THR A 223 -5.85 -1.91 -12.13
C THR A 223 -7.36 -1.95 -12.00
N ILE A 224 -7.97 -3.14 -12.12
CA ILE A 224 -9.41 -3.32 -11.96
C ILE A 224 -9.82 -3.05 -10.52
N LEU A 225 -9.10 -3.58 -9.52
CA LEU A 225 -9.37 -3.29 -8.10
C LEU A 225 -9.26 -1.79 -7.80
N ALA A 226 -8.22 -1.12 -8.30
CA ALA A 226 -8.12 0.34 -8.15
C ALA A 226 -9.32 1.07 -8.80
N GLY A 227 -9.78 0.57 -9.95
CA GLY A 227 -10.98 1.08 -10.60
C GLY A 227 -12.28 0.82 -9.82
N ILE A 228 -12.40 -0.31 -9.11
CA ILE A 228 -13.54 -0.60 -8.22
C ILE A 228 -13.63 0.50 -7.16
N ILE A 229 -12.53 0.73 -6.44
CA ILE A 229 -12.46 1.75 -5.38
C ILE A 229 -12.76 3.15 -5.94
N SER A 230 -12.09 3.54 -7.03
CA SER A 230 -12.23 4.88 -7.59
C SER A 230 -13.65 5.15 -8.12
N ARG A 231 -14.29 4.16 -8.74
CA ARG A 231 -15.68 4.30 -9.22
C ARG A 231 -16.67 4.40 -8.07
N ALA A 232 -16.53 3.52 -7.07
CA ALA A 232 -17.38 3.56 -5.88
C ALA A 232 -17.24 4.90 -5.14
N ALA A 233 -16.01 5.39 -4.97
CA ALA A 233 -15.75 6.68 -4.30
C ALA A 233 -16.35 7.87 -5.05
N GLY A 234 -16.20 7.91 -6.38
CA GLY A 234 -16.80 8.96 -7.21
C GLY A 234 -18.34 8.91 -7.21
N GLN A 235 -18.93 7.71 -7.20
CA GLN A 235 -20.38 7.55 -7.11
C GLN A 235 -20.92 7.87 -5.71
N ALA A 236 -20.15 7.63 -4.66
CA ALA A 236 -20.47 7.97 -3.27
C ALA A 236 -20.28 9.47 -2.96
N GLY A 237 -19.84 10.28 -3.93
CA GLY A 237 -19.60 11.71 -3.75
C GLY A 237 -18.46 12.03 -2.78
N LEU A 238 -17.47 11.14 -2.65
CA LEU A 238 -16.33 11.37 -1.76
C LEU A 238 -15.34 12.33 -2.43
N GLU A 239 -15.13 13.49 -1.83
CA GLU A 239 -14.19 14.51 -2.33
C GLU A 239 -12.73 14.05 -2.21
N LYS A 240 -12.43 13.25 -1.18
CA LYS A 240 -11.08 12.74 -0.93
C LYS A 240 -10.73 11.58 -1.84
N ARG A 241 -9.44 11.47 -2.18
CA ARG A 241 -8.92 10.36 -2.98
C ARG A 241 -8.92 9.05 -2.19
N VAL A 242 -9.85 8.15 -2.52
CA VAL A 242 -9.90 6.81 -1.92
C VAL A 242 -9.06 5.81 -2.70
N THR A 243 -8.18 5.11 -2.00
CA THR A 243 -7.35 4.02 -2.53
C THR A 243 -7.37 2.83 -1.59
N ALA A 244 -6.80 1.69 -2.00
CA ALA A 244 -6.63 0.54 -1.10
C ALA A 244 -5.75 0.90 0.13
N HIS A 245 -4.86 1.89 0.00
CA HIS A 245 -4.10 2.39 1.14
C HIS A 245 -4.98 3.19 2.10
N THR A 246 -5.87 4.05 1.56
CA THR A 246 -6.87 4.80 2.33
C THR A 246 -7.75 3.85 3.13
N LEU A 247 -8.29 2.80 2.51
CA LEU A 247 -9.13 1.80 3.19
C LEU A 247 -8.40 1.04 4.31
N ARG A 248 -7.13 0.69 4.07
CA ARG A 248 -6.30 0.08 5.12
C ARG A 248 -6.00 1.05 6.26
N HIS A 249 -5.81 2.33 5.95
CA HIS A 249 -5.60 3.36 6.96
C HIS A 249 -6.89 3.62 7.75
N THR A 250 -8.06 3.60 7.11
CA THR A 250 -9.38 3.58 7.76
C THR A 250 -9.45 2.48 8.82
N ALA A 251 -9.14 1.24 8.45
CA ALA A 251 -9.14 0.13 9.41
C ALA A 251 -8.18 0.37 10.59
N ALA A 252 -6.96 0.86 10.31
CA ALA A 252 -5.99 1.17 11.36
C ALA A 252 -6.49 2.27 12.31
N THR A 253 -7.08 3.33 11.78
CA THR A 253 -7.62 4.44 12.55
C THR A 253 -8.80 3.99 13.40
N TRP A 254 -9.75 3.24 12.84
CA TRP A 254 -10.90 2.71 13.60
C TRP A 254 -10.48 1.77 14.72
N LEU A 255 -9.56 0.83 14.45
CA LEU A 255 -9.01 -0.03 15.50
C LEU A 255 -8.29 0.78 16.56
N ARG A 256 -7.52 1.80 16.19
CA ARG A 256 -6.83 2.64 17.16
C ARG A 256 -7.80 3.45 18.01
N GLN A 257 -8.86 3.98 17.42
CA GLN A 257 -9.91 4.72 18.13
C GLN A 257 -10.65 3.82 19.12
N GLN A 258 -10.87 2.54 18.78
CA GLN A 258 -11.61 1.61 19.62
C GLN A 258 -10.77 1.00 20.73
N THR A 259 -9.51 0.65 20.44
CA THR A 259 -8.67 -0.13 21.35
C THR A 259 -7.63 0.71 22.08
N GLY A 260 -7.23 1.86 21.53
CA GLY A 260 -6.08 2.63 22.00
C GLY A 260 -4.72 1.92 21.81
N ASP A 261 -4.69 0.65 21.39
CA ASP A 261 -3.49 -0.20 21.40
C ASP A 261 -2.78 -0.19 20.04
N ALA A 262 -1.67 0.53 19.98
CA ALA A 262 -0.81 0.59 18.81
C ALA A 262 -0.19 -0.77 18.42
N ARG A 263 0.02 -1.66 19.40
CA ARG A 263 0.63 -2.99 19.19
C ARG A 263 -0.36 -3.90 18.46
N LEU A 264 -1.61 -3.94 18.93
CA LEU A 264 -2.70 -4.67 18.29
C LEU A 264 -2.93 -4.18 16.85
N VAL A 265 -3.00 -2.86 16.64
CA VAL A 265 -3.14 -2.26 15.30
C VAL A 265 -1.97 -2.70 14.40
N ALA A 266 -0.72 -2.61 14.86
CA ALA A 266 0.45 -2.99 14.08
C ALA A 266 0.48 -4.49 13.73
N ALA A 267 0.10 -5.34 14.70
CA ALA A 267 0.00 -6.79 14.54
C ALA A 267 -1.09 -7.16 13.53
N TYR A 268 -2.30 -6.62 13.68
CA TYR A 268 -3.44 -6.85 12.79
C TYR A 268 -3.13 -6.45 11.34
N LEU A 269 -2.45 -5.31 11.16
CA LEU A 269 -2.04 -4.86 9.84
C LEU A 269 -0.86 -5.67 9.26
N GLY A 270 -0.14 -6.47 10.05
CA GLY A 270 1.04 -7.21 9.59
C GLY A 270 2.20 -6.30 9.18
N HIS A 271 2.55 -5.33 10.04
CA HIS A 271 3.76 -4.52 9.88
C HIS A 271 5.00 -5.32 10.33
N ALA A 272 5.85 -5.70 9.36
CA ALA A 272 7.08 -6.46 9.63
C ALA A 272 8.21 -5.64 10.29
N ASP A 273 8.14 -4.30 10.22
CA ASP A 273 9.06 -3.42 10.96
C ASP A 273 8.51 -3.20 12.36
N LEU A 274 8.73 -4.17 13.24
CA LEU A 274 8.55 -4.02 14.68
C LEU A 274 9.70 -3.22 15.32
N SER A 275 10.61 -2.62 14.54
CA SER A 275 11.76 -1.85 15.06
C SER A 275 11.36 -0.59 15.86
N THR A 276 10.09 -0.17 15.80
CA THR A 276 9.51 0.89 16.64
C THR A 276 8.45 0.38 17.63
N VAL A 277 8.23 -0.94 17.69
CA VAL A 277 7.41 -1.62 18.73
C VAL A 277 8.29 -2.67 19.44
N SER A 278 9.61 -2.44 19.48
CA SER A 278 10.62 -3.36 20.04
C SER A 278 10.73 -3.25 21.57
N ARG A 279 9.59 -3.29 22.26
CA ARG A 279 9.54 -3.54 23.71
C ARG A 279 8.14 -4.02 24.09
N HIS A 280 7.99 -5.35 24.02
CA HIS A 280 6.92 -6.15 24.63
C HIS A 280 5.55 -6.09 23.94
N ALA A 281 5.18 -7.20 23.28
CA ALA A 281 3.90 -7.90 23.49
C ALA A 281 3.71 -8.96 22.39
N HIS A 282 3.57 -10.21 22.78
CA HIS A 282 2.87 -11.19 21.97
C HIS A 282 1.40 -10.78 21.99
N VAL A 283 0.86 -10.28 20.88
CA VAL A 283 -0.59 -10.07 20.74
C VAL A 283 -1.21 -11.47 20.61
N ALA A 284 -2.18 -11.79 21.47
CA ALA A 284 -2.83 -13.09 21.44
C ALA A 284 -3.68 -13.24 20.17
N GLU A 285 -3.90 -14.49 19.74
CA GLU A 285 -4.77 -14.77 18.59
C GLU A 285 -6.21 -14.27 18.81
N ASP A 286 -6.69 -14.36 20.05
CA ASP A 286 -8.02 -13.89 20.47
C ASP A 286 -8.17 -12.38 20.26
N GLU A 287 -7.15 -11.59 20.64
CA GLU A 287 -7.16 -10.14 20.43
C GLU A 287 -7.24 -9.77 18.93
N LEU A 288 -6.63 -10.58 18.05
CA LEU A 288 -6.72 -10.37 16.60
C LEU A 288 -8.12 -10.70 16.06
N HIS A 289 -8.78 -11.73 16.60
CA HIS A 289 -10.16 -12.05 16.23
C HIS A 289 -11.14 -11.01 16.74
N ASP A 290 -10.94 -10.51 17.96
CA ASP A 290 -11.70 -9.39 18.51
C ASP A 290 -11.53 -8.15 17.63
N ALA A 291 -10.31 -7.82 17.22
CA ALA A 291 -10.06 -6.71 16.29
C ALA A 291 -10.81 -6.89 14.94
N ALA A 292 -10.87 -8.11 14.40
CA ALA A 292 -11.67 -8.37 13.20
C ALA A 292 -13.17 -8.14 13.43
N ALA A 293 -13.71 -8.59 14.58
CA ALA A 293 -15.10 -8.36 14.96
C ALA A 293 -15.41 -6.87 15.16
N MET A 294 -14.49 -6.11 15.78
CA MET A 294 -14.59 -4.66 15.95
C MET A 294 -14.68 -3.91 14.61
N LEU A 295 -13.83 -4.29 13.66
CA LEU A 295 -13.90 -3.73 12.30
C LEU A 295 -15.22 -4.10 11.62
N ALA A 296 -15.65 -5.35 11.72
CA ALA A 296 -16.91 -5.78 11.14
C ALA A 296 -18.10 -4.97 11.67
N ALA A 297 -18.17 -4.76 12.99
CA ALA A 297 -19.23 -3.97 13.62
C ALA A 297 -19.36 -2.54 13.06
N ARG A 298 -18.24 -1.91 12.68
CA ARG A 298 -18.19 -0.58 12.05
C ARG A 298 -18.47 -0.57 10.54
N THR A 299 -18.36 -1.74 9.89
CA THR A 299 -18.66 -1.90 8.46
C THR A 299 -20.08 -2.35 8.17
N VAL A 300 -20.80 -2.87 9.17
CA VAL A 300 -22.23 -3.18 9.04
C VAL A 300 -22.99 -1.86 8.99
N CYS A 301 -23.45 -1.47 7.80
CA CYS A 301 -24.55 -0.53 7.71
C CYS A 301 -25.71 -1.11 8.53
N ARG A 302 -26.15 -0.39 9.59
CA ARG A 302 -27.55 -0.48 9.98
C ARG A 302 -28.33 -0.20 8.69
N ARG A 303 -28.93 -1.22 8.08
CA ARG A 303 -29.89 -1.00 6.99
C ARG A 303 -30.91 -0.03 7.57
N ALA A 304 -30.89 1.22 7.09
CA ALA A 304 -31.96 2.16 7.41
C ALA A 304 -33.26 1.48 6.93
N ALA A 305 -34.19 1.31 7.86
CA ALA A 305 -35.54 0.85 7.59
C ALA A 305 -36.25 1.83 6.64
#